data_AF-A0A3M1IWC4-F1
#
_entry.id   AF-A0A3M1IWC4-F1
#
_cell.length_a   1.000
_cell.length_b   1.000
_cell.length_c   1.000
_cell.angle_alpha   90.00
_cell.angle_beta   90.00
_cell.angle_gamma   90.00
#
_symmetry.space_group_name_H-M   'P 1'
#
loop_
_entity.id
_entity.type
_entity.pdbx_description
1 polymer ?
#
loop_
_entity_poly.entity_id
_entity_poly.type
_entity_poly.pdbx_seq_one_letter_code
_entity_poly.pdbx_strand_id
1 'polypeptide(L)'
;MLVPAQLHPLNTTNLIRNSYIRYLKTTYPFQGQHLRDQFWQALEQPELIVKGPLLEASPPFKTGRSIAQLVEDGVLHPTFRQLCGPALPWNRSLYLHQDQAIAKAVQYNRNLVVATGTGSGKTETFLIPILDALLRQRQAGQLGAGVRALLLYPMNALANDQLKRLRRILANFPDFTFGRYTGETKQSYRDAEKSFYEQFPGEPLLPNELICRDNMRDTPPHLLLTNYAMLEYLLLRPEDNAFFDGEYAQQWRFIALDEAHVYDGASGIEIAMLLRRLKDRVVNSEPGRLRCMATSATMGRGREDYPK
;
A
#
# COMPACT_ATOMS: atom_id res chain seq x y z
N MET A 1 -20.41 27.05 -5.46
CA MET A 1 -19.31 26.31 -6.09
C MET A 1 -18.02 27.09 -5.85
N LEU A 2 -17.22 26.68 -4.86
CA LEU A 2 -15.87 27.22 -4.70
C LEU A 2 -14.98 26.44 -5.68
N VAL A 3 -14.56 27.10 -6.76
CA VAL A 3 -13.48 26.61 -7.61
C VAL A 3 -12.24 26.46 -6.70
N PRO A 4 -11.54 25.30 -6.68
CA PRO A 4 -10.32 25.19 -5.90
C PRO A 4 -9.35 26.26 -6.40
N ALA A 5 -8.78 27.06 -5.50
CA ALA A 5 -7.81 28.08 -5.86
C ALA A 5 -6.70 27.43 -6.70
N GLN A 6 -6.60 27.82 -7.96
CA GLN A 6 -5.66 27.25 -8.91
C GLN A 6 -4.24 27.55 -8.40
N LEU A 7 -3.51 26.52 -7.96
CA LEU A 7 -2.14 26.65 -7.48
C LEU A 7 -1.25 27.14 -8.62
N HIS A 8 -0.78 28.38 -8.54
CA HIS A 8 0.18 28.93 -9.50
C HIS A 8 1.60 28.46 -9.12
N PRO A 9 2.23 27.52 -9.86
CA PRO A 9 3.42 26.79 -9.40
C PRO A 9 4.60 27.70 -9.03
N LEU A 10 4.79 28.78 -9.77
CA LEU A 10 5.84 29.78 -9.48
C LEU A 10 5.56 30.54 -8.17
N ASN A 11 4.30 30.89 -7.91
CA ASN A 11 3.94 31.65 -6.71
C ASN A 11 4.06 30.76 -5.47
N THR A 12 3.60 29.51 -5.58
CA THR A 12 3.74 28.51 -4.52
C THR A 12 5.21 28.22 -4.23
N THR A 13 6.04 28.06 -5.26
CA THR A 13 7.49 27.84 -5.10
C THR A 13 8.15 29.02 -4.39
N ASN A 14 7.84 30.26 -4.79
CA ASN A 14 8.37 31.45 -4.14
C ASN A 14 7.89 31.58 -2.69
N LEU A 15 6.63 31.26 -2.41
CA LEU A 15 6.08 31.28 -1.06
C LEU A 15 6.77 30.26 -0.15
N ILE A 16 6.95 29.02 -0.62
CA ILE A 16 7.68 27.98 0.12
C ILE A 16 9.12 28.40 0.35
N ARG A 17 9.82 28.88 -0.69
CA ARG A 17 11.21 29.37 -0.58
C ARG A 17 11.34 30.44 0.50
N ASN A 18 10.51 31.49 0.42
CA ASN A 18 10.57 32.62 1.34
C ASN A 18 10.21 32.22 2.78
N SER A 19 9.24 31.31 2.94
CA SER A 19 8.85 30.81 4.25
C SER A 19 9.97 29.97 4.89
N TYR A 20 10.62 29.12 4.09
CA TYR A 20 11.72 28.28 4.55
C TYR A 20 12.97 29.11 4.90
N ILE A 21 13.34 30.08 4.06
CA ILE A 21 14.42 31.04 4.36
C ILE A 21 14.12 31.76 5.66
N ARG A 22 12.91 32.30 5.83
CA ARG A 22 12.51 33.00 7.06
C ARG A 22 12.64 32.10 8.27
N TYR A 23 12.14 30.87 8.19
CA TYR A 23 12.24 29.88 9.25
C TYR A 23 13.70 29.57 9.64
N LEU A 24 14.58 29.35 8.66
CA LEU A 24 16.00 29.09 8.91
C LEU A 24 16.68 30.30 9.55
N LYS A 25 16.40 31.51 9.07
CA LYS A 25 16.92 32.77 9.64
C LYS A 25 16.47 32.98 11.09
N THR A 26 15.26 32.55 11.45
CA THR A 26 14.75 32.66 12.84
C THR A 26 15.21 31.53 13.75
N THR A 27 15.48 30.34 13.21
CA THR A 27 15.84 29.14 13.99
C THR A 27 17.30 29.16 14.45
N TYR A 28 18.20 29.76 13.65
CA TYR A 28 19.64 29.79 13.94
C TYR A 28 20.13 31.21 14.27
N PRO A 29 20.07 31.64 15.55
CA PRO A 29 20.57 32.93 15.98
C PRO A 29 22.11 32.92 16.13
N PHE A 30 22.82 33.61 15.24
CA PHE A 30 24.27 33.81 15.35
C PHE A 30 24.59 35.09 16.16
N GLN A 31 25.35 35.00 17.25
CA GLN A 31 25.73 36.19 18.04
C GLN A 31 26.67 37.14 17.30
N GLY A 32 27.62 36.60 16.52
CA GLY A 32 28.52 37.41 15.69
C GLY A 32 27.83 37.92 14.43
N GLN A 33 27.83 39.24 14.22
CA GLN A 33 27.22 39.89 13.05
C GLN A 33 27.79 39.35 11.74
N HIS A 34 29.11 39.20 11.66
CA HIS A 34 29.78 38.70 10.46
C HIS A 34 29.33 37.29 10.04
N LEU A 35 29.16 36.37 10.99
CA LEU A 35 28.69 35.01 10.71
C LEU A 35 27.21 34.98 10.33
N ARG A 36 26.40 35.85 10.93
CA ARG A 36 24.98 36.01 10.60
C ARG A 36 24.81 36.48 9.17
N ASP A 37 25.59 37.48 8.76
CA ASP A 37 25.53 38.05 7.41
C ASP A 37 25.97 37.03 6.37
N GLN A 38 27.04 36.27 6.63
CA GLN A 38 27.46 35.16 5.76
C GLN A 38 26.39 34.07 5.64
N PHE A 39 25.76 33.68 6.75
CA PHE A 39 24.68 32.69 6.74
C PHE A 39 23.47 33.18 5.94
N TRP A 40 23.06 34.42 6.11
CA TRP A 40 21.93 35.01 5.37
C TRP A 40 22.23 35.12 3.88
N GLN A 41 23.43 35.55 3.51
CA GLN A 41 23.88 35.59 2.11
C GLN A 41 23.91 34.18 1.49
N ALA A 42 24.38 33.18 2.24
CA ALA A 42 24.37 31.80 1.77
C ALA A 42 22.94 31.33 1.47
N LEU A 43 21.99 31.52 2.40
CA LEU A 43 20.58 31.11 2.21
C LEU A 43 19.88 31.80 1.02
N GLU A 44 20.32 33.00 0.65
CA GLU A 44 19.76 33.76 -0.48
C GLU A 44 20.35 33.35 -1.84
N GLN A 45 21.45 32.58 -1.85
CA GLN A 45 22.05 32.08 -3.08
C GLN A 45 21.00 31.36 -3.95
N PRO A 46 20.98 31.63 -5.27
CA PRO A 46 20.11 30.93 -6.21
C PRO A 46 20.33 29.41 -6.10
N GLU A 47 19.25 28.64 -6.23
CA GLU A 47 19.27 27.16 -6.26
C GLU A 47 19.76 26.43 -5.01
N LEU A 48 20.25 27.12 -3.97
CA LEU A 48 20.71 26.48 -2.74
C LEU A 48 19.58 25.75 -2.01
N ILE A 49 18.44 26.43 -1.86
CA ILE A 49 17.27 25.90 -1.14
C ILE A 49 16.22 25.37 -2.10
N VAL A 50 16.03 26.06 -3.24
CA VAL A 50 14.96 25.75 -4.20
C VAL A 50 15.48 25.94 -5.61
N LYS A 51 15.40 24.88 -6.44
CA LYS A 51 15.81 24.89 -7.87
C LYS A 51 14.73 25.40 -8.83
N GLY A 52 13.61 25.91 -8.31
CA GLY A 52 12.41 26.26 -9.07
C GLY A 52 11.45 25.08 -9.25
N PRO A 53 10.28 25.30 -9.88
CA PRO A 53 9.37 24.21 -10.21
C PRO A 53 9.96 23.34 -11.32
N LEU A 54 10.08 22.04 -11.06
CA LEU A 54 10.46 21.07 -12.08
C LEU A 54 9.25 20.72 -12.92
N LEU A 55 9.35 20.91 -14.24
CA LEU A 55 8.34 20.46 -15.19
C LEU A 55 8.79 19.10 -15.75
N GLU A 56 8.12 18.04 -15.33
CA GLU A 56 8.34 16.70 -15.87
C GLU A 56 7.16 16.32 -16.77
N ALA A 57 7.42 16.12 -18.05
CA ALA A 57 6.45 15.58 -19.00
C ALA A 57 6.67 14.06 -19.09
N SER A 58 5.92 13.30 -18.29
CA SER A 58 5.91 11.84 -18.41
C SER A 58 4.94 11.40 -19.51
N PRO A 59 5.38 10.62 -20.52
CA PRO A 59 4.47 10.07 -21.51
C PRO A 59 3.45 9.15 -20.84
N PRO A 60 2.21 9.07 -21.35
CA PRO A 60 1.21 8.17 -20.78
C PRO A 60 1.67 6.71 -20.89
N PHE A 61 1.38 5.91 -19.87
CA PHE A 61 1.64 4.48 -19.92
C PHE A 61 0.82 3.81 -21.03
N LYS A 62 1.39 2.79 -21.66
CA LYS A 62 0.65 1.94 -22.62
C LYS A 62 -0.58 1.35 -21.92
N THR A 63 -1.69 1.28 -22.63
CA THR A 63 -2.93 0.68 -22.14
C THR A 63 -3.00 -0.80 -22.50
N GLY A 64 -3.62 -1.59 -21.63
CA GLY A 64 -4.01 -2.97 -21.87
C GLY A 64 -5.54 -3.11 -21.83
N ARG A 65 -6.00 -4.32 -21.48
CA ARG A 65 -7.42 -4.64 -21.30
C ARG A 65 -8.03 -3.88 -20.11
N SER A 66 -9.33 -3.64 -20.18
CA SER A 66 -10.14 -3.21 -19.02
C SER A 66 -10.48 -4.40 -18.12
N ILE A 67 -10.99 -4.14 -16.90
CA ILE A 67 -11.51 -5.21 -16.03
C ILE A 67 -12.67 -5.95 -16.74
N ALA A 68 -13.51 -5.23 -17.49
CA ALA A 68 -14.58 -5.84 -18.29
C ALA A 68 -14.06 -6.89 -19.27
N GLN A 69 -13.02 -6.54 -20.03
CA GLN A 69 -12.39 -7.46 -21.00
C GLN A 69 -11.67 -8.62 -20.30
N LEU A 70 -11.04 -8.38 -19.16
CA LEU A 70 -10.43 -9.46 -18.37
C LEU A 70 -11.46 -10.48 -17.87
N VAL A 71 -12.68 -10.05 -17.55
CA VAL A 71 -13.78 -10.96 -17.20
C VAL A 71 -14.31 -11.70 -18.44
N GLU A 72 -14.49 -10.99 -19.56
CA GLU A 72 -14.92 -11.58 -20.84
C GLU A 72 -13.95 -12.64 -21.35
N ASP A 73 -12.65 -12.39 -21.24
CA ASP A 73 -11.57 -13.32 -21.59
C ASP A 73 -11.42 -14.50 -20.59
N GLY A 74 -12.26 -14.56 -19.55
CA GLY A 74 -12.22 -15.59 -18.51
C GLY A 74 -10.99 -15.52 -17.58
N VAL A 75 -10.25 -14.40 -17.59
CA VAL A 75 -9.13 -14.18 -16.67
C VAL A 75 -9.64 -13.95 -15.27
N LEU A 76 -10.60 -13.04 -15.09
CA LEU A 76 -11.21 -12.71 -13.81
C LEU A 76 -12.57 -13.39 -13.63
N HIS A 77 -12.97 -13.55 -12.38
CA HIS A 77 -14.24 -14.16 -11.99
C HIS A 77 -15.44 -13.38 -12.58
N PRO A 78 -16.50 -14.05 -13.07
CA PRO A 78 -17.65 -13.39 -13.70
C PRO A 78 -18.33 -12.30 -12.86
N THR A 79 -18.34 -12.47 -11.54
CA THR A 79 -18.94 -11.48 -10.61
C THR A 79 -17.99 -10.37 -10.19
N PHE A 80 -16.76 -10.29 -10.72
CA PHE A 80 -15.80 -9.23 -10.38
C PHE A 80 -16.36 -7.83 -10.64
N ARG A 81 -17.28 -7.69 -11.61
CA ARG A 81 -18.03 -6.45 -11.86
C ARG A 81 -18.67 -5.86 -10.60
N GLN A 82 -19.09 -6.69 -9.64
CA GLN A 82 -19.72 -6.24 -8.41
C GLN A 82 -18.76 -5.49 -7.48
N LEU A 83 -17.44 -5.76 -7.55
CA LEU A 83 -16.39 -5.02 -6.83
C LEU A 83 -16.03 -3.69 -7.50
N CYS A 84 -16.51 -3.45 -8.72
CA CYS A 84 -16.15 -2.28 -9.51
C CYS A 84 -16.98 -1.06 -9.10
N GLY A 85 -16.35 0.10 -9.17
CA GLY A 85 -16.92 1.39 -8.77
C GLY A 85 -15.93 2.52 -9.04
N PRO A 86 -16.06 3.69 -8.38
CA PRO A 86 -15.12 4.79 -8.56
C PRO A 86 -13.66 4.41 -8.25
N ALA A 87 -13.44 3.51 -7.28
CA ALA A 87 -12.11 3.06 -6.87
C ALA A 87 -11.51 1.94 -7.76
N LEU A 88 -12.35 1.24 -8.52
CA LEU A 88 -12.00 0.17 -9.47
C LEU A 88 -12.92 0.28 -10.70
N PRO A 89 -12.62 1.16 -11.66
CA PRO A 89 -13.54 1.42 -12.77
C PRO A 89 -13.65 0.24 -13.74
N TRP A 90 -14.88 -0.21 -14.03
CA TRP A 90 -15.17 -1.40 -14.84
C TRP A 90 -14.64 -1.33 -16.29
N ASN A 91 -14.94 -0.23 -16.98
CA ASN A 91 -14.63 -0.06 -18.41
C ASN A 91 -13.33 0.70 -18.69
N ARG A 92 -12.64 1.21 -17.65
CA ARG A 92 -11.37 1.92 -17.86
C ARG A 92 -10.31 0.90 -18.24
N SER A 93 -9.61 1.13 -19.35
CA SER A 93 -8.43 0.36 -19.71
C SER A 93 -7.39 0.44 -18.59
N LEU A 94 -6.93 -0.72 -18.14
CA LEU A 94 -5.79 -0.80 -17.24
C LEU A 94 -4.53 -0.40 -18.01
N TYR A 95 -3.49 -0.02 -17.29
CA TYR A 95 -2.17 0.08 -17.91
C TYR A 95 -1.65 -1.31 -18.26
N LEU A 96 -0.81 -1.40 -19.29
CA LEU A 96 -0.30 -2.66 -19.82
C LEU A 96 0.42 -3.49 -18.75
N HIS A 97 1.16 -2.85 -17.84
CA HIS A 97 1.81 -3.55 -16.73
C HIS A 97 0.82 -4.12 -15.72
N GLN A 98 -0.32 -3.46 -15.49
CA GLN A 98 -1.39 -3.97 -14.63
C GLN A 98 -2.04 -5.20 -15.27
N ASP A 99 -2.45 -5.10 -16.54
CA ASP A 99 -3.04 -6.21 -17.30
C ASP A 99 -2.09 -7.43 -17.31
N GLN A 100 -0.84 -7.23 -17.71
CA GLN A 100 0.15 -8.31 -17.75
C GLN A 100 0.40 -8.93 -16.37
N ALA A 101 0.46 -8.12 -15.31
CA ALA A 101 0.61 -8.60 -13.94
C ALA A 101 -0.59 -9.45 -13.52
N ILE A 102 -1.81 -8.97 -13.76
CA ILE A 102 -3.05 -9.67 -13.40
C ILE A 102 -3.13 -11.02 -14.13
N ALA A 103 -2.90 -11.03 -15.45
CA ALA A 103 -2.89 -12.26 -16.23
C ALA A 103 -1.84 -13.27 -15.72
N LYS A 104 -0.62 -12.80 -15.43
CA LYS A 104 0.48 -13.63 -14.87
C LYS A 104 0.14 -14.21 -13.49
N ALA A 105 -0.46 -13.42 -12.60
CA ALA A 105 -0.83 -13.88 -11.27
C ALA A 105 -2.01 -14.87 -11.30
N VAL A 106 -3.05 -14.55 -12.07
CA VAL A 106 -4.32 -15.31 -12.04
C VAL A 106 -4.26 -16.57 -12.89
N GLN A 107 -3.72 -16.50 -14.12
CA GLN A 107 -3.74 -17.64 -15.04
C GLN A 107 -2.53 -18.58 -14.85
N TYR A 108 -1.38 -18.02 -14.48
CA TYR A 108 -0.12 -18.77 -14.44
C TYR A 108 0.43 -18.97 -13.02
N ASN A 109 -0.28 -18.50 -11.99
CA ASN A 109 0.13 -18.59 -10.58
C ASN A 109 1.57 -18.10 -10.34
N ARG A 110 1.99 -17.01 -11.02
CA ARG A 110 3.37 -16.49 -10.91
C ARG A 110 3.52 -15.51 -9.75
N ASN A 111 4.70 -15.56 -9.11
CA ASN A 111 5.19 -14.44 -8.30
C ASN A 111 5.49 -13.23 -9.18
N LEU A 112 5.30 -12.03 -8.65
CA LEU A 112 5.44 -10.79 -9.41
C LEU A 112 6.40 -9.81 -8.75
N VAL A 113 7.20 -9.14 -9.57
CA VAL A 113 7.85 -7.89 -9.23
C VAL A 113 7.47 -6.89 -10.32
N VAL A 114 6.77 -5.82 -9.95
CA VAL A 114 6.29 -4.78 -10.86
C VAL A 114 7.06 -3.50 -10.57
N ALA A 115 7.97 -3.15 -11.47
CA ALA A 115 8.78 -1.94 -11.41
C ALA A 115 8.28 -0.90 -12.41
N THR A 116 7.55 0.11 -11.94
CA THR A 116 6.97 1.19 -12.76
C THR A 116 6.92 2.50 -11.97
N GLY A 117 6.97 3.65 -12.66
CA GLY A 117 7.02 4.97 -12.03
C GLY A 117 5.91 5.25 -11.00
N THR A 118 6.07 6.31 -10.22
CA THR A 118 5.06 6.78 -9.26
C THR A 118 3.74 7.11 -9.97
N GLY A 119 2.61 6.94 -9.27
CA GLY A 119 1.28 7.20 -9.85
C GLY A 119 0.81 6.23 -10.95
N SER A 120 1.58 5.18 -11.26
CA SER A 120 1.24 4.19 -12.31
C SER A 120 0.19 3.14 -11.91
N GLY A 121 -0.47 3.29 -10.75
CA GLY A 121 -1.44 2.31 -10.26
C GLY A 121 -0.81 0.93 -10.01
N LYS A 122 0.29 0.89 -9.25
CA LYS A 122 0.96 -0.38 -8.94
C LYS A 122 0.10 -1.27 -8.06
N THR A 123 -0.69 -0.69 -7.17
CA THR A 123 -1.56 -1.40 -6.23
C THR A 123 -2.51 -2.38 -6.92
N GLU A 124 -3.06 -2.01 -8.09
CA GLU A 124 -3.96 -2.87 -8.88
C GLU A 124 -3.33 -4.20 -9.26
N THR A 125 -2.01 -4.24 -9.44
CA THR A 125 -1.28 -5.44 -9.91
C THR A 125 -1.35 -6.61 -8.93
N PHE A 126 -1.49 -6.32 -7.63
CA PHE A 126 -1.69 -7.35 -6.60
C PHE A 126 -3.09 -7.35 -6.02
N LEU A 127 -3.77 -6.20 -5.94
CA LEU A 127 -5.11 -6.13 -5.34
C LEU A 127 -6.14 -6.88 -6.18
N ILE A 128 -6.12 -6.73 -7.51
CA ILE A 128 -7.10 -7.38 -8.38
C ILE A 128 -6.99 -8.91 -8.32
N PRO A 129 -5.80 -9.53 -8.44
CA PRO A 129 -5.65 -10.98 -8.27
C PRO A 129 -6.08 -11.51 -6.90
N ILE A 130 -5.84 -10.73 -5.84
CA ILE A 130 -6.25 -11.10 -4.47
C ILE A 130 -7.77 -11.11 -4.36
N LEU A 131 -8.44 -10.07 -4.83
CA LEU A 131 -9.91 -9.98 -4.82
C LEU A 131 -10.57 -11.06 -5.69
N ASP A 132 -9.97 -11.38 -6.83
CA ASP A 132 -10.39 -12.48 -7.70
C ASP A 132 -10.35 -13.82 -6.97
N ALA A 133 -9.26 -14.07 -6.23
CA ALA A 133 -9.13 -15.28 -5.43
C ALA A 133 -10.18 -15.37 -4.30
N LEU A 134 -10.52 -14.26 -3.65
CA LEU A 134 -11.61 -14.24 -2.65
C LEU A 134 -12.97 -14.56 -3.27
N LEU A 135 -13.27 -14.01 -4.46
CA LEU A 135 -14.50 -14.34 -5.19
C LEU A 135 -14.58 -15.82 -5.55
N ARG A 136 -13.47 -16.40 -6.03
CA ARG A 136 -13.40 -17.84 -6.34
C ARG A 136 -13.57 -18.70 -5.09
N GLN A 137 -12.99 -18.31 -3.95
CA GLN A 137 -13.20 -19.01 -2.67
C GLN A 137 -14.65 -18.91 -2.18
N ARG A 138 -15.28 -17.73 -2.33
CA ARG A 138 -16.70 -17.53 -2.03
C ARG A 138 -17.57 -18.47 -2.86
N GLN A 139 -17.34 -18.52 -4.17
CA GLN A 139 -18.09 -19.40 -5.08
C GLN A 139 -17.93 -20.88 -4.71
N ALA A 140 -16.73 -21.28 -4.28
CA ALA A 140 -16.44 -22.65 -3.85
C ALA A 140 -16.97 -22.99 -2.44
N GLY A 141 -17.59 -22.06 -1.71
CA GLY A 141 -18.02 -22.28 -0.32
C GLY A 141 -16.87 -22.41 0.68
N GLN A 142 -15.68 -21.91 0.34
CA GLN A 142 -14.45 -22.04 1.13
C GLN A 142 -14.07 -20.74 1.87
N LEU A 143 -14.96 -19.74 1.85
CA LEU A 143 -14.71 -18.43 2.46
C LEU A 143 -15.13 -18.44 3.94
N GLY A 144 -14.26 -18.97 4.81
CA GLY A 144 -14.37 -18.84 6.28
C GLY A 144 -13.56 -17.66 6.83
N ALA A 145 -13.32 -17.57 8.13
CA ALA A 145 -12.31 -16.64 8.68
C ALA A 145 -10.88 -17.11 8.34
N GLY A 146 -9.89 -16.21 8.47
CA GLY A 146 -8.48 -16.49 8.19
C GLY A 146 -7.83 -15.52 7.21
N VAL A 147 -6.53 -15.31 7.39
CA VAL A 147 -5.74 -14.42 6.52
C VAL A 147 -5.48 -15.10 5.18
N ARG A 148 -5.84 -14.41 4.09
CA ARG A 148 -5.63 -14.88 2.70
C ARG A 148 -4.49 -14.09 2.07
N ALA A 149 -4.47 -12.79 2.34
CA ALA A 149 -3.44 -11.88 1.87
C ALA A 149 -2.93 -10.98 2.98
N LEU A 150 -1.60 -10.91 3.08
CA LEU A 150 -0.91 -9.88 3.84
C LEU A 150 -0.45 -8.77 2.90
N LEU A 151 -0.86 -7.53 3.18
CA LEU A 151 -0.45 -6.34 2.46
C LEU A 151 0.52 -5.55 3.33
N LEU A 152 1.79 -5.53 2.95
CA LEU A 152 2.86 -4.85 3.66
C LEU A 152 3.13 -3.49 3.03
N TYR A 153 3.04 -2.46 3.86
CA TYR A 153 3.37 -1.09 3.49
C TYR A 153 4.54 -0.58 4.34
N PRO A 154 5.46 0.23 3.79
CA PRO A 154 6.59 0.75 4.55
C PRO A 154 6.17 1.80 5.59
N MET A 155 5.03 2.46 5.41
CA MET A 155 4.56 3.54 6.28
C MET A 155 3.08 3.40 6.64
N ASN A 156 2.71 3.80 7.87
CA ASN A 156 1.32 3.80 8.33
C ASN A 156 0.41 4.68 7.45
N ALA A 157 0.93 5.80 6.93
CA ALA A 157 0.18 6.68 6.04
C ALA A 157 -0.29 5.95 4.77
N LEU A 158 0.60 5.18 4.14
CA LEU A 158 0.25 4.35 2.97
C LEU A 158 -0.76 3.27 3.35
N ALA A 159 -0.56 2.58 4.48
CA ALA A 159 -1.53 1.59 4.95
C ALA A 159 -2.93 2.20 5.19
N ASN A 160 -2.99 3.43 5.72
CA ASN A 160 -4.24 4.16 5.96
C ASN A 160 -4.95 4.57 4.66
N ASP A 161 -4.19 5.03 3.67
CA ASP A 161 -4.75 5.38 2.36
C ASP A 161 -5.28 4.14 1.63
N GLN A 162 -4.60 3.01 1.76
CA GLN A 162 -5.07 1.74 1.21
C GLN A 162 -6.27 1.17 1.98
N LEU A 163 -6.34 1.38 3.30
CA LEU A 163 -7.54 1.06 4.08
C LEU A 163 -8.76 1.83 3.58
N LYS A 164 -8.65 3.16 3.41
CA LYS A 164 -9.71 4.01 2.83
C LYS A 164 -10.16 3.51 1.46
N ARG A 165 -9.20 3.09 0.64
CA ARG A 165 -9.49 2.55 -0.69
C ARG A 165 -10.25 1.21 -0.61
N LEU A 166 -9.82 0.30 0.25
CA LEU A 166 -10.49 -0.98 0.47
C LEU A 166 -11.92 -0.80 0.97
N ARG A 167 -12.17 0.14 1.89
CA ARG A 167 -13.53 0.49 2.34
C ARG A 167 -14.46 0.82 1.17
N ARG A 168 -13.99 1.61 0.20
CA ARG A 168 -14.78 1.96 -1.00
C ARG A 168 -15.05 0.77 -1.91
N ILE A 169 -14.11 -0.17 -1.99
CA ILE A 169 -14.21 -1.37 -2.85
C ILE A 169 -15.12 -2.43 -2.20
N LEU A 170 -15.00 -2.59 -0.88
CA LEU A 170 -15.59 -3.70 -0.12
C LEU A 170 -16.85 -3.32 0.65
N ALA A 171 -17.34 -2.09 0.55
CA ALA A 171 -18.56 -1.62 1.22
C ALA A 171 -19.78 -2.53 0.96
N ASN A 172 -19.87 -3.11 -0.24
CA ASN A 172 -20.99 -3.97 -0.66
C ASN A 172 -20.68 -5.48 -0.50
N PHE A 173 -19.58 -5.85 0.17
CA PHE A 173 -19.14 -7.23 0.37
C PHE A 173 -18.95 -7.52 1.86
N PRO A 174 -20.04 -7.64 2.64
CA PRO A 174 -19.97 -7.84 4.09
C PRO A 174 -19.26 -9.15 4.49
N ASP A 175 -19.12 -10.08 3.56
CA ASP A 175 -18.38 -11.33 3.71
C ASP A 175 -16.87 -11.18 3.44
N PHE A 176 -16.39 -10.07 2.88
CA PHE A 176 -14.97 -9.88 2.56
C PHE A 176 -14.31 -9.04 3.65
N THR A 177 -13.79 -9.70 4.68
CA THR A 177 -13.22 -9.03 5.85
C THR A 177 -11.83 -8.46 5.59
N PHE A 178 -11.56 -7.29 6.14
CA PHE A 178 -10.25 -6.65 6.07
C PHE A 178 -9.96 -5.90 7.37
N GLY A 179 -8.68 -5.72 7.68
CA GLY A 179 -8.27 -5.02 8.89
C GLY A 179 -6.88 -4.46 8.79
N ARG A 180 -6.65 -3.31 9.43
CA ARG A 180 -5.33 -2.70 9.58
C ARG A 180 -4.79 -2.97 10.98
N TYR A 181 -3.69 -3.71 11.05
CA TYR A 181 -2.97 -3.95 12.29
C TYR A 181 -1.66 -3.16 12.29
N THR A 182 -1.61 -2.07 13.03
CA THR A 182 -0.41 -1.24 13.25
C THR A 182 -0.28 -0.89 14.74
N GLY A 183 0.73 -0.08 15.08
CA GLY A 183 0.86 0.47 16.44
C GLY A 183 -0.34 1.32 16.89
N GLU A 184 -1.14 1.83 15.95
CA GLU A 184 -2.34 2.64 16.24
C GLU A 184 -3.60 1.81 16.49
N THR A 185 -3.60 0.53 16.11
CA THR A 185 -4.76 -0.36 16.26
C THR A 185 -5.03 -0.61 17.74
N LYS A 186 -6.21 -0.20 18.20
CA LYS A 186 -6.63 -0.31 19.60
C LYS A 186 -6.89 -1.78 19.97
N GLN A 187 -6.74 -2.08 21.25
CA GLN A 187 -6.97 -3.43 21.77
C GLN A 187 -8.45 -3.79 21.71
N SER A 188 -9.29 -3.02 22.44
CA SER A 188 -10.72 -3.27 22.59
C SER A 188 -11.56 -2.61 21.49
N TYR A 189 -12.74 -3.17 21.21
CA TYR A 189 -13.69 -2.61 20.24
C TYR A 189 -14.15 -1.20 20.65
N ARG A 190 -14.45 -0.98 21.94
CA ARG A 190 -14.95 0.31 22.44
C ARG A 190 -13.98 1.46 22.15
N ASP A 191 -12.68 1.23 22.39
CA ASP A 191 -11.65 2.24 22.12
C ASP A 191 -11.41 2.42 20.62
N ALA A 192 -11.48 1.34 19.85
CA ALA A 192 -11.35 1.37 18.40
C ALA A 192 -12.48 2.16 17.74
N GLU A 193 -13.73 1.96 18.18
CA GLU A 193 -14.90 2.65 17.65
C GLU A 193 -14.81 4.17 17.89
N LYS A 194 -14.41 4.59 19.09
CA LYS A 194 -14.15 6.01 19.36
C LYS A 194 -13.08 6.59 18.43
N SER A 195 -11.94 5.90 18.32
CA SER A 195 -10.82 6.31 17.47
C SER A 195 -11.22 6.37 15.99
N PHE A 196 -12.11 5.48 15.55
CA PHE A 196 -12.61 5.42 14.19
C PHE A 196 -13.42 6.67 13.84
N TYR A 197 -14.37 7.08 14.69
CA TYR A 197 -15.20 8.26 14.41
C TYR A 197 -14.41 9.58 14.48
N GLU A 198 -13.34 9.61 15.27
CA GLU A 198 -12.37 10.73 15.25
C GLU A 198 -11.60 10.79 13.93
N GLN A 199 -11.20 9.64 13.38
CA GLN A 199 -10.42 9.55 12.13
C GLN A 199 -11.26 9.69 10.86
N PHE A 200 -12.50 9.20 10.88
CA PHE A 200 -13.42 9.21 9.75
C PHE A 200 -14.77 9.87 10.12
N PRO A 201 -14.79 11.20 10.38
CA PRO A 201 -16.01 11.88 10.78
C PRO A 201 -17.11 11.74 9.72
N GLY A 202 -18.25 11.18 10.12
CA GLY A 202 -19.42 11.01 9.26
C GLY A 202 -19.38 9.80 8.31
N GLU A 203 -18.33 8.97 8.35
CA GLU A 203 -18.32 7.71 7.60
C GLU A 203 -18.91 6.56 8.43
N PRO A 204 -19.74 5.68 7.85
CA PRO A 204 -20.27 4.52 8.54
C PRO A 204 -19.16 3.47 8.75
N LEU A 205 -19.19 2.79 9.90
CA LEU A 205 -18.39 1.60 10.14
C LEU A 205 -18.92 0.44 9.29
N LEU A 206 -18.05 -0.19 8.52
CA LEU A 206 -18.42 -1.32 7.68
C LEU A 206 -18.40 -2.62 8.49
N PRO A 207 -19.40 -3.51 8.34
CA PRO A 207 -19.46 -4.75 9.13
C PRO A 207 -18.30 -5.72 8.84
N ASN A 208 -17.63 -5.56 7.69
CA ASN A 208 -16.47 -6.35 7.28
C ASN A 208 -15.13 -5.66 7.58
N GLU A 209 -15.12 -4.47 8.19
CA GLU A 209 -13.91 -3.80 8.64
C GLU A 209 -13.63 -4.16 10.11
N LEU A 210 -12.60 -4.98 10.33
CA LEU A 210 -12.14 -5.30 11.68
C LEU A 210 -11.23 -4.17 12.16
N ILE A 211 -11.63 -3.47 13.23
CA ILE A 211 -10.99 -2.21 13.66
C ILE A 211 -10.12 -2.33 14.92
N CYS A 212 -10.21 -3.43 15.66
CA CYS A 212 -9.44 -3.66 16.88
C CYS A 212 -8.67 -4.99 16.85
N ARG A 213 -7.70 -5.13 17.75
CA ARG A 213 -6.85 -6.33 17.83
C ARG A 213 -7.65 -7.55 18.26
N ASP A 214 -8.55 -7.40 19.24
CA ASP A 214 -9.36 -8.52 19.73
C ASP A 214 -10.21 -9.12 18.61
N ASN A 215 -10.94 -8.32 17.83
CA ASN A 215 -11.73 -8.83 16.71
C ASN A 215 -10.88 -9.51 15.63
N MET A 216 -9.70 -8.94 15.32
CA MET A 216 -8.81 -9.55 14.35
C MET A 216 -8.22 -10.87 14.86
N ARG A 217 -8.03 -11.05 16.17
CA ARG A 217 -7.55 -12.32 16.74
C ARG A 217 -8.66 -13.37 16.79
N ASP A 218 -9.86 -12.98 17.20
CA ASP A 218 -11.02 -13.86 17.31
C ASP A 218 -11.47 -14.39 15.94
N THR A 219 -11.54 -13.49 14.95
CA THR A 219 -11.93 -13.82 13.58
C THR A 219 -10.97 -13.15 12.60
N PRO A 220 -9.84 -13.79 12.26
CA PRO A 220 -8.83 -13.17 11.40
C PRO A 220 -9.37 -12.69 10.05
N PRO A 221 -9.01 -11.45 9.62
CA PRO A 221 -9.54 -10.87 8.40
C PRO A 221 -8.94 -11.53 7.15
N HIS A 222 -9.64 -11.47 6.02
CA HIS A 222 -9.13 -12.00 4.75
C HIS A 222 -7.94 -11.19 4.22
N LEU A 223 -8.02 -9.86 4.36
CA LEU A 223 -6.97 -8.92 3.99
C LEU A 223 -6.40 -8.26 5.25
N LEU A 224 -5.15 -8.60 5.58
CA LEU A 224 -4.44 -7.99 6.72
C LEU A 224 -3.46 -6.95 6.21
N LEU A 225 -3.67 -5.68 6.58
CA LEU A 225 -2.79 -4.57 6.24
C LEU A 225 -1.89 -4.28 7.43
N THR A 226 -0.58 -4.24 7.22
CA THR A 226 0.38 -3.92 8.28
C THR A 226 1.67 -3.32 7.72
N ASN A 227 2.62 -3.05 8.61
CA ASN A 227 3.98 -2.66 8.27
C ASN A 227 4.96 -3.73 8.78
N TYR A 228 6.22 -3.67 8.32
CA TYR A 228 7.23 -4.68 8.64
C TYR A 228 7.54 -4.75 10.14
N ALA A 229 7.61 -3.60 10.83
CA ALA A 229 7.87 -3.55 12.27
C ALA A 229 6.75 -4.26 13.06
N MET A 230 5.50 -4.02 12.68
CA MET A 230 4.35 -4.67 13.31
C MET A 230 4.26 -6.14 12.93
N LEU A 231 4.61 -6.53 11.71
CA LEU A 231 4.70 -7.96 11.33
C LEU A 231 5.71 -8.71 12.22
N GLU A 232 6.84 -8.11 12.57
CA GLU A 232 7.80 -8.72 13.49
C GLU A 232 7.19 -8.94 14.88
N TYR A 233 6.50 -7.94 15.43
CA TYR A 233 5.78 -8.10 16.70
C TYR A 233 4.69 -9.18 16.62
N LEU A 234 3.92 -9.22 15.52
CA LEU A 234 2.86 -10.22 15.31
C LEU A 234 3.42 -11.65 15.30
N LEU A 235 4.60 -11.87 14.72
CA LEU A 235 5.23 -13.21 14.71
C LEU A 235 5.79 -13.64 16.08
N LEU A 236 6.03 -12.72 16.99
CA LEU A 236 6.64 -13.02 18.30
C LEU A 236 5.62 -13.13 19.43
N ARG A 237 4.48 -12.47 19.34
CA ARG A 237 3.49 -12.41 20.42
C ARG A 237 2.57 -13.64 20.42
N PRO A 238 2.50 -14.40 21.52
CA PRO A 238 1.61 -15.56 21.60
C PRO A 238 0.13 -15.25 21.34
N GLU A 239 -0.33 -14.07 21.78
CA GLU A 239 -1.72 -13.62 21.57
C GLU A 239 -2.07 -13.40 20.10
N ASP A 240 -1.08 -13.16 19.26
CA ASP A 240 -1.25 -12.91 17.82
C ASP A 240 -1.06 -14.19 16.99
N ASN A 241 -0.86 -15.35 17.64
CA ASN A 241 -0.73 -16.65 16.96
C ASN A 241 -1.96 -16.99 16.11
N ALA A 242 -3.15 -16.46 16.41
CA ALA A 242 -4.38 -16.72 15.64
C ALA A 242 -4.26 -16.37 14.15
N PHE A 243 -3.34 -15.47 13.77
CA PHE A 243 -3.09 -15.14 12.37
C PHE A 243 -2.24 -16.19 11.62
N PHE A 244 -1.42 -16.96 12.35
CA PHE A 244 -0.33 -17.76 11.77
C PHE A 244 -0.37 -19.24 12.16
N ASP A 245 -1.08 -19.59 13.23
CA ASP A 245 -1.27 -20.96 13.70
C ASP A 245 -2.76 -21.25 13.95
N GLY A 246 -3.11 -22.52 14.15
CA GLY A 246 -4.49 -22.93 14.44
C GLY A 246 -5.37 -23.08 13.19
N GLU A 247 -6.70 -23.06 13.40
CA GLU A 247 -7.66 -23.42 12.35
C GLU A 247 -7.68 -22.42 11.16
N TYR A 248 -7.41 -21.14 11.44
CA TYR A 248 -7.50 -20.06 10.45
C TYR A 248 -6.21 -19.84 9.66
N ALA A 249 -5.11 -20.46 10.06
CA ALA A 249 -3.78 -20.25 9.49
C ALA A 249 -3.50 -20.98 8.17
N GLN A 250 -4.32 -21.96 7.80
CA GLN A 250 -4.08 -22.77 6.60
C GLN A 250 -4.51 -22.07 5.30
N GLN A 251 -5.07 -20.87 5.39
CA GLN A 251 -5.74 -20.16 4.29
C GLN A 251 -4.87 -19.14 3.56
N TRP A 252 -3.61 -18.97 3.97
CA TRP A 252 -2.69 -18.01 3.38
C TRP A 252 -2.41 -18.32 1.91
N ARG A 253 -2.53 -17.30 1.06
CA ARG A 253 -2.38 -17.42 -0.41
C ARG A 253 -1.46 -16.37 -1.00
N PHE A 254 -1.35 -15.21 -0.36
CA PHE A 254 -0.67 -14.03 -0.91
C PHE A 254 0.14 -13.26 0.13
N ILE A 255 1.29 -12.77 -0.31
CA ILE A 255 2.06 -11.73 0.39
C ILE A 255 2.35 -10.63 -0.64
N ALA A 256 1.85 -9.43 -0.39
CA ALA A 256 2.10 -8.27 -1.23
C ALA A 256 2.99 -7.26 -0.49
N LEU A 257 4.07 -6.81 -1.13
CA LEU A 257 4.99 -5.79 -0.62
C LEU A 257 4.86 -4.55 -1.49
N ASP A 258 4.44 -3.44 -0.91
CA ASP A 258 4.45 -2.16 -1.59
C ASP A 258 5.76 -1.39 -1.36
N GLU A 259 6.14 -0.60 -2.36
CA GLU A 259 7.39 0.17 -2.40
C GLU A 259 8.64 -0.61 -1.99
N ALA A 260 8.84 -1.77 -2.61
CA ALA A 260 9.95 -2.67 -2.31
C ALA A 260 11.35 -2.07 -2.48
N HIS A 261 11.49 -0.94 -3.20
CA HIS A 261 12.77 -0.21 -3.29
C HIS A 261 13.19 0.45 -1.98
N VAL A 262 12.26 0.67 -1.05
CA VAL A 262 12.58 1.19 0.30
C VAL A 262 13.41 0.16 1.08
N TYR A 263 13.37 -1.10 0.69
CA TYR A 263 14.02 -2.21 1.38
C TYR A 263 15.37 -2.53 0.74
N ASP A 264 16.40 -1.77 1.09
CA ASP A 264 17.77 -1.99 0.64
C ASP A 264 18.76 -2.18 1.81
N GLY A 265 20.00 -2.57 1.46
CA GLY A 265 21.07 -2.77 2.43
C GLY A 265 20.68 -3.71 3.59
N ALA A 266 20.97 -3.27 4.81
CA ALA A 266 20.67 -4.04 6.03
C ALA A 266 19.16 -4.23 6.24
N SER A 267 18.35 -3.20 6.00
CA SER A 267 16.90 -3.27 6.16
C SER A 267 16.26 -4.30 5.22
N GLY A 268 16.77 -4.39 3.98
CA GLY A 268 16.35 -5.41 3.02
C GLY A 268 16.66 -6.84 3.49
N ILE A 269 17.82 -7.05 4.13
CA ILE A 269 18.19 -8.36 4.71
C ILE A 269 17.24 -8.74 5.86
N GLU A 270 16.96 -7.80 6.77
CA GLU A 270 16.03 -8.03 7.89
C GLU A 270 14.64 -8.42 7.40
N ILE A 271 14.10 -7.68 6.42
CA ILE A 271 12.79 -7.97 5.84
C ILE A 271 12.80 -9.31 5.10
N ALA A 272 13.88 -9.65 4.39
CA ALA A 272 14.01 -10.95 3.75
C ALA A 272 13.99 -12.10 4.78
N MET A 273 14.67 -11.94 5.93
CA MET A 273 14.62 -12.91 7.03
C MET A 273 13.24 -12.98 7.67
N LEU A 274 12.59 -11.84 7.89
CA LEU A 274 11.22 -11.74 8.42
C LEU A 274 10.23 -12.49 7.53
N LEU A 275 10.28 -12.28 6.21
CA LEU A 275 9.43 -12.97 5.25
C LEU A 275 9.72 -14.48 5.18
N ARG A 276 10.99 -14.90 5.33
CA ARG A 276 11.32 -16.34 5.42
C ARG A 276 10.68 -16.97 6.65
N ARG A 277 10.78 -16.34 7.83
CA ARG A 277 10.10 -16.81 9.06
C ARG A 277 8.59 -16.89 8.88
N LEU A 278 7.98 -15.86 8.28
CA LEU A 278 6.55 -15.86 7.99
C LEU A 278 6.16 -17.05 7.08
N LYS A 279 6.83 -17.19 5.92
CA LYS A 279 6.55 -18.28 4.97
C LYS A 279 6.72 -19.65 5.59
N ASP A 280 7.75 -19.82 6.41
CA ASP A 280 7.96 -21.06 7.14
C ASP A 280 6.81 -21.35 8.09
N ARG A 281 6.37 -20.36 8.87
CA ARG A 281 5.28 -20.52 9.82
C ARG A 281 3.93 -20.84 9.17
N VAL A 282 3.55 -20.13 8.11
CA VAL A 282 2.19 -20.24 7.55
C VAL A 282 2.04 -21.34 6.49
N VAL A 283 3.13 -21.74 5.83
CA VAL A 283 3.10 -22.74 4.75
C VAL A 283 4.29 -23.70 4.76
N ASN A 284 5.07 -23.80 5.84
CA ASN A 284 6.27 -24.66 5.92
C ASN A 284 7.24 -24.44 4.76
N SER A 285 7.33 -23.21 4.26
CA SER A 285 8.14 -22.84 3.10
C SER A 285 7.81 -23.62 1.81
N GLU A 286 6.62 -24.23 1.72
CA GLU A 286 6.18 -25.05 0.58
C GLU A 286 6.16 -24.22 -0.73
N PRO A 287 6.93 -24.63 -1.76
CA PRO A 287 6.97 -23.93 -3.04
C PRO A 287 5.60 -23.88 -3.73
N GLY A 288 5.24 -22.70 -4.25
CA GLY A 288 3.99 -22.51 -5.01
C GLY A 288 2.73 -22.31 -4.17
N ARG A 289 2.77 -22.56 -2.85
CA ARG A 289 1.62 -22.36 -1.97
C ARG A 289 1.27 -20.89 -1.75
N LEU A 290 2.30 -20.04 -1.63
CA LEU A 290 2.16 -18.57 -1.56
C LEU A 290 2.54 -17.91 -2.87
N ARG A 291 1.74 -16.93 -3.27
CA ARG A 291 2.08 -15.98 -4.34
C ARG A 291 2.61 -14.70 -3.72
N CYS A 292 3.88 -14.41 -3.96
CA CYS A 292 4.54 -13.19 -3.53
C CYS A 292 4.48 -12.14 -4.65
N MET A 293 4.03 -10.94 -4.32
CA MET A 293 3.94 -9.82 -5.25
C MET A 293 4.66 -8.62 -4.64
N ALA A 294 5.50 -7.95 -5.41
CA ALA A 294 6.20 -6.75 -4.97
C ALA A 294 6.03 -5.64 -6.00
N THR A 295 5.80 -4.42 -5.53
CA THR A 295 5.69 -3.22 -6.36
C THR A 295 6.80 -2.25 -6.01
N SER A 296 7.37 -1.57 -7.01
CA SER A 296 8.43 -0.60 -6.79
C SER A 296 8.37 0.54 -7.80
N ALA A 297 8.51 1.79 -7.30
CA ALA A 297 8.68 2.97 -8.14
C ALA A 297 10.02 3.02 -8.88
N THR A 298 11.09 2.53 -8.24
CA THR A 298 12.47 2.70 -8.67
C THR A 298 13.23 1.39 -8.45
N MET A 299 13.14 0.47 -9.39
CA MET A 299 14.17 -0.56 -9.53
C MET A 299 14.95 -0.22 -10.78
N GLY A 300 16.27 -0.06 -10.64
CA GLY A 300 17.16 0.16 -11.77
C GLY A 300 16.95 -0.92 -12.83
N ARG A 301 17.11 -0.56 -14.10
CA ARG A 301 17.00 -1.42 -15.29
C ARG A 301 18.16 -2.41 -15.41
N GLY A 302 18.49 -3.09 -14.32
CA GLY A 302 19.57 -4.09 -14.27
C GLY A 302 20.96 -3.49 -14.51
N ARG A 303 21.86 -4.29 -15.10
CA ARG A 303 23.29 -3.97 -15.29
C ARG A 303 23.59 -2.67 -16.07
N GLU A 304 22.63 -2.12 -16.81
CA GLU A 304 22.82 -0.90 -17.61
C GLU A 304 22.87 0.37 -16.76
N ASP A 305 22.30 0.35 -15.54
CA ASP A 305 22.25 1.51 -14.64
C ASP A 305 23.40 1.53 -13.61
N TYR A 306 24.30 0.54 -13.63
CA TYR A 306 25.49 0.52 -12.78
C TYR A 306 26.72 0.92 -13.60
N PRO A 307 27.43 2.01 -13.27
CA PRO A 307 28.70 2.32 -13.92
C PRO A 307 29.68 1.15 -13.72
N LYS A 308 30.35 0.76 -14.81
CA LYS A 308 31.36 -0.31 -14.83
C LYS A 308 32.51 -0.04 -13.87
#